data_AF-A0A1H8TI63-F1
#
_entry.id   AF-A0A1H8TI63-F1
#
_cell.length_a   1.000
_cell.length_b   1.000
_cell.length_c   1.000
_cell.angle_alpha   90.00
_cell.angle_beta   90.00
_cell.angle_gamma   90.00
#
_symmetry.space_group_name_H-M   'P 1'
#
loop_
_entity.id
_entity.type
_entity.pdbx_description
1 polymer ?
#
loop_
_entity_poly.entity_id
_entity_poly.type
_entity_poly.pdbx_seq_one_letter_code
_entity_poly.pdbx_strand_id
1 'polypeptide(L)' 'MMDTIGDRFKDLRKRNNLKQIDFCMEVGISQGTLSDIEKGKNKPSIDTVISTSNKFHISTDWLLKGE' A
#
# COMPACT_ATOMS: atom_id res chain seq x y z
N MET A 1 -1.65 14.43 6.56
CA MET A 1 -1.88 13.52 7.70
C MET A 1 -2.17 12.13 7.09
N MET A 2 -1.66 11.04 7.65
CA MET A 2 -1.90 9.68 7.13
C MET A 2 -3.19 9.13 7.73
N ASP A 3 -4.32 9.66 7.25
CA ASP A 3 -5.62 9.43 7.88
C ASP A 3 -6.23 8.09 7.43
N THR A 4 -5.91 7.65 6.21
CA THR A 4 -6.47 6.43 5.63
C THR A 4 -5.41 5.37 5.34
N ILE A 5 -5.85 4.13 5.20
CA ILE A 5 -5.00 3.05 4.69
C ILE A 5 -4.42 3.38 3.31
N GLY A 6 -5.18 4.07 2.45
CA GLY A 6 -4.72 4.55 1.15
C GLY A 6 -3.55 5.52 1.27
N ASP A 7 -3.61 6.45 2.22
CA ASP A 7 -2.51 7.37 2.49
C ASP A 7 -1.26 6.64 2.96
N ARG A 8 -1.41 5.57 3.75
CA ARG A 8 -0.29 4.75 4.23
C ARG A 8 0.35 3.93 3.11
N PHE A 9 -0.42 3.37 2.19
CA PHE A 9 0.12 2.75 0.97
C PHE A 9 0.90 3.77 0.12
N LYS A 10 0.33 4.96 -0.07
CA LYS A 10 0.95 6.04 -0.85
C LYS A 10 2.24 6.55 -0.21
N ASP A 11 2.24 6.71 1.10
CA ASP A 11 3.39 7.11 1.88
C ASP A 11 4.49 6.04 1.83
N LEU A 12 4.18 4.77 2.09
CA LEU A 12 5.12 3.66 1.97
C LEU A 12 5.78 3.63 0.59
N ARG A 13 4.98 3.73 -0.48
CA ARG A 13 5.50 3.77 -1.85
C ARG A 13 6.46 4.95 -2.06
N LYS A 14 6.08 6.14 -1.62
CA LYS A 14 6.88 7.35 -1.78
C LYS A 14 8.17 7.31 -0.97
N ARG A 15 8.15 6.78 0.26
CA ARG A 15 9.36 6.61 1.10
C ARG A 15 10.38 5.68 0.46
N ASN A 16 9.93 4.72 -0.35
CA ASN A 16 10.78 3.83 -1.12
C ASN A 16 11.15 4.39 -2.51
N ASN A 17 10.78 5.63 -2.84
CA ASN A 17 11.03 6.27 -4.14
C ASN A 17 10.47 5.50 -5.35
N LEU A 18 9.38 4.77 -5.17
CA LEU A 18 8.79 3.93 -6.21
C LEU A 18 7.68 4.65 -6.99
N LYS A 19 7.62 4.44 -8.31
CA LYS A 19 6.40 4.74 -9.07
C LYS A 19 5.33 3.72 -8.71
N GLN A 20 4.07 4.02 -9.02
CA GLN A 20 2.98 3.07 -8.75
C GLN A 20 3.20 1.72 -9.42
N ILE A 21 3.69 1.73 -10.67
CA ILE A 21 3.98 0.48 -11.40
C ILE A 21 5.07 -0.35 -10.72
N ASP A 22 6.12 0.30 -10.20
CA ASP A 22 7.22 -0.40 -9.52
C ASP A 22 6.72 -1.06 -8.24
N PHE A 23 5.98 -0.32 -7.40
CA PHE A 23 5.37 -0.87 -6.19
C PHE A 23 4.44 -2.05 -6.48
N CYS A 24 3.66 -1.95 -7.56
CA CYS A 24 2.73 -3.00 -7.97
C CYS A 24 3.44 -4.30 -8.35
N MET A 25 4.60 -4.22 -9.02
CA MET A 25 5.43 -5.38 -9.33
C MET A 25 5.95 -6.06 -8.06
N GLU A 26 6.31 -5.28 -7.04
CA GLU A 26 6.82 -5.80 -5.78
C GLU A 26 5.75 -6.49 -4.91
N VAL A 27 4.50 -6.01 -4.98
CA VAL A 27 3.38 -6.52 -4.16
C VAL A 27 2.50 -7.52 -4.91
N GLY A 28 2.54 -7.55 -6.24
CA GLY A 28 1.75 -8.47 -7.06
C GLY A 28 0.31 -8.00 -7.29
N ILE A 29 0.09 -6.71 -7.52
CA ILE A 29 -1.22 -6.13 -7.84
C ILE A 29 -1.17 -5.30 -9.13
N SER A 30 -2.33 -4.92 -9.68
CA SER A 30 -2.36 -4.01 -10.84
C SER A 30 -2.13 -2.55 -10.43
N GLN A 31 -1.59 -1.73 -11.35
CA GLN A 31 -1.42 -0.29 -11.12
C GLN A 31 -2.76 0.44 -10.94
N GLY A 32 -3.83 -0.01 -11.59
CA GLY A 32 -5.19 0.48 -11.37
C GLY A 32 -5.67 0.22 -9.95
N THR A 33 -5.47 -1.00 -9.45
CA THR A 33 -5.79 -1.39 -8.06
C THR A 33 -5.09 -0.48 -7.05
N LEU A 34 -3.77 -0.28 -7.20
CA LEU A 34 -3.03 0.61 -6.29
C LEU A 34 -3.51 2.06 -6.39
N SER A 35 -3.79 2.56 -7.60
CA SER A 35 -4.31 3.92 -7.82
C SER A 35 -5.64 4.13 -7.09
N ASP A 36 -6.55 3.15 -7.13
CA ASP A 36 -7.82 3.21 -6.42
C ASP A 36 -7.64 3.11 -4.90
N ILE A 37 -6.69 2.29 -4.42
CA ILE A 37 -6.32 2.22 -2.99
C ILE A 37 -5.80 3.57 -2.50
N GLU A 38 -4.82 4.16 -3.18
CA GLU A 38 -4.19 5.43 -2.79
C GLU A 38 -5.13 6.64 -2.89
N LYS A 39 -6.23 6.52 -3.64
CA LYS A 39 -7.30 7.51 -3.73
C LYS A 39 -8.46 7.24 -2.77
N GLY A 40 -8.40 6.17 -1.99
CA GLY A 40 -9.46 5.76 -1.06
C GLY A 40 -10.73 5.24 -1.73
N LYS A 41 -10.68 4.90 -3.03
CA LYS A 41 -11.82 4.36 -3.78
C LYS A 41 -12.05 2.88 -3.47
N ASN A 42 -10.97 2.13 -3.28
CA ASN A 42 -11.01 0.71 -2.92
C ASN A 42 -10.17 0.46 -1.66
N LYS A 43 -10.57 -0.52 -0.87
CA LYS A 43 -9.73 -1.06 0.21
C LYS A 43 -8.80 -2.14 -0.37
N PRO A 44 -7.56 -2.27 0.14
CA PRO A 44 -6.69 -3.38 -0.24
C PRO A 44 -7.31 -4.71 0.21
N SER A 45 -7.07 -5.79 -0.55
CA SER A 45 -7.39 -7.14 -0.09
C SER A 45 -6.48 -7.55 1.07
N ILE A 46 -6.88 -8.59 1.82
CA ILE A 46 -6.03 -9.18 2.86
C ILE A 46 -4.69 -9.64 2.26
N ASP A 47 -4.71 -10.29 1.09
CA ASP A 47 -3.49 -10.71 0.40
C ASP A 47 -2.59 -9.54 0.02
N THR A 48 -3.17 -8.41 -0.41
CA THR A 48 -2.41 -7.19 -0.70
C THR A 48 -1.71 -6.67 0.56
N VAL A 49 -2.40 -6.67 1.70
CA VAL A 49 -1.84 -6.24 2.99
C VAL A 49 -0.70 -7.15 3.43
N ILE A 50 -0.90 -8.47 3.36
CA ILE A 50 0.12 -9.47 3.72
C ILE A 50 1.34 -9.36 2.80
N SER A 51 1.12 -9.30 1.48
CA SER A 51 2.19 -9.17 0.50
C SER A 51 3.00 -7.89 0.73
N THR A 52 2.31 -6.75 0.96
CA THR A 52 2.97 -5.47 1.27
C THR A 52 3.77 -5.54 2.57
N SER A 53 3.20 -6.11 3.63
CA SER A 53 3.87 -6.27 4.92
C SER A 53 5.15 -7.10 4.80
N ASN A 54 5.07 -8.25 4.12
CA ASN A 54 6.21 -9.12 3.90
C ASN A 54 7.28 -8.46 3.03
N LYS A 55 6.87 -7.78 1.96
CA LYS A 55 7.80 -7.19 0.99
C LYS A 55 8.60 -6.01 1.55
N PHE A 56 7.94 -5.15 2.32
CA PHE A 56 8.54 -3.94 2.87
C PHE A 56 8.93 -4.08 4.34
N HIS A 57 8.77 -5.27 4.92
CA HIS A 57 9.08 -5.57 6.32
C HIS A 57 8.42 -4.59 7.31
N ILE A 58 7.14 -4.31 7.09
CA ILE A 58 6.34 -3.40 7.94
C ILE A 58 5.24 -4.15 8.68
N SER A 59 4.80 -3.59 9.82
CA SER A 59 3.66 -4.12 10.57
C SER A 59 2.35 -4.00 9.77
N THR A 60 1.52 -5.05 9.81
CA THR A 60 0.15 -4.98 9.31
C THR A 60 -0.70 -4.01 10.13
N ASP A 61 -0.45 -3.87 11.44
CA ASP A 61 -1.15 -2.90 12.29
C ASP A 61 -0.86 -1.47 11.86
N TRP A 62 0.39 -1.15 11.52
CA TRP A 62 0.71 0.16 10.95
C TRP A 62 -0.05 0.39 9.65
N LEU A 63 -0.06 -0.59 8.75
CA LEU A 63 -0.74 -0.44 7.45
C LEU A 63 -2.26 -0.31 7.63
N LEU A 64 -2.86 -1.07 8.53
CA LEU A 64 -4.31 -1.13 8.76
C LEU A 64 -4.84 0.01 9.64
N LYS A 65 -4.12 0.38 10.70
CA LYS A 65 -4.56 1.29 11.77
C LYS A 65 -3.74 2.57 11.86
N GLY A 66 -2.48 2.55 11.42
CA GLY A 66 -1.56 3.69 11.52
C GLY A 66 -0.83 3.81 12.85
N GLU A 67 -0.79 2.73 13.63
CA GLU A 67 -0.08 2.61 14.91
C GLU A 67 1.41 2.24 14.72
#